data_AF-A0A382SL52-F1
#
_entry.id   AF-A0A382SL52-F1
#
_cell.length_a   1.000
_cell.length_b   1.000
_cell.length_c   1.000
_cell.angle_alpha   90.00
_cell.angle_beta   90.00
_cell.angle_gamma   90.00
#
_symmetry.space_group_name_H-M   'P 1'
#
loop_
_entity.id
_entity.type
_entity.pdbx_description
1 polymer ?
#
loop_
_entity_poly.entity_id
_entity_poly.type
_entity_poly.pdbx_seq_one_letter_code
_entity_poly.pdbx_strand_id
1 'polypeptide(L)'
;MTSTIYQFLDKHPIPGLENTELTYRALGVLVIIVLAMLAAWITRTWVLKAFRSLVKKTKFTWDDVLVENKVLSRLAHFAPALVVQGLSSPFFGPIHTGPDGGESLPASRLLDFANTFVSLYLVVIILLVIDAALNAVNNSAEGKEQAAKIPLRGITQALKLIANFVGIIFIIAYCFGKSPVAILSGLGALTAILMLVFKDSLMGLVAGFQLSINNMVRKGDWIEMPKHGADGDVLDVNLTTVRVQNWDKTISTIP
;
A
#
# COMPACT_ATOMS: atom_id res chain seq x y z
N MET A 1 -17.38 -27.68 -16.85
CA MET A 1 -18.13 -27.82 -15.58
C MET A 1 -19.17 -26.72 -15.41
N THR A 2 -18.80 -25.44 -15.59
CA THR A 2 -19.72 -24.29 -15.52
C THR A 2 -20.79 -24.30 -16.63
N SER A 3 -20.42 -24.64 -17.87
CA SER A 3 -21.37 -24.86 -18.96
C SER A 3 -22.36 -26.00 -18.68
N THR A 4 -21.90 -27.06 -18.00
CA THR A 4 -22.72 -28.24 -17.64
C THR A 4 -23.78 -27.90 -16.59
N ILE A 5 -23.42 -27.11 -15.57
CA ILE A 5 -24.35 -26.67 -14.52
C ILE A 5 -25.39 -25.69 -15.10
N TYR A 6 -24.95 -24.75 -15.95
CA TYR A 6 -25.86 -23.84 -16.64
C TYR A 6 -26.84 -24.61 -17.55
N GLN A 7 -26.35 -25.53 -18.39
CA GLN A 7 -27.17 -26.36 -19.27
C GLN A 7 -28.15 -27.26 -18.50
N PHE A 8 -27.79 -27.72 -17.29
CA PHE A 8 -28.68 -28.50 -16.44
C PHE A 8 -29.85 -27.65 -15.90
N LEU A 9 -29.55 -26.43 -15.41
CA LEU A 9 -30.56 -25.47 -14.93
C LEU A 9 -31.46 -24.97 -16.07
N ASP A 10 -30.90 -24.81 -17.28
CA ASP A 10 -31.67 -24.42 -18.47
C ASP A 10 -32.66 -25.52 -18.89
N LYS A 11 -32.25 -26.80 -18.77
CA LYS A 11 -33.12 -27.94 -19.03
C LYS A 11 -34.16 -28.21 -17.92
N HIS A 12 -33.90 -27.78 -16.68
CA HIS A 12 -34.78 -27.99 -15.53
C HIS A 12 -35.00 -26.66 -14.78
N PRO A 13 -35.80 -25.74 -15.34
CA PRO A 13 -36.07 -24.47 -14.70
C PRO A 13 -36.79 -24.65 -13.36
N ILE A 14 -36.32 -23.93 -12.34
CA ILE A 14 -36.92 -23.97 -11.00
C ILE A 14 -38.24 -23.18 -11.04
N PRO A 15 -39.37 -23.75 -10.60
CA PRO A 15 -40.66 -23.07 -10.63
C PRO A 15 -40.61 -21.74 -9.87
N GLY A 16 -40.96 -20.62 -10.52
CA GLY A 16 -40.94 -19.27 -9.95
C GLY A 16 -39.66 -18.46 -10.22
N LEU A 17 -38.66 -19.02 -10.89
CA LEU A 17 -37.45 -18.34 -11.32
C LEU A 17 -37.28 -18.48 -12.84
N GLU A 18 -37.95 -17.61 -13.60
CA GLU A 18 -37.97 -17.67 -15.07
C GLU A 18 -36.60 -17.35 -15.71
N ASN A 19 -35.70 -16.71 -14.98
CA ASN A 19 -34.38 -16.31 -15.47
C ASN A 19 -33.28 -17.28 -15.01
N THR A 20 -32.95 -18.26 -15.84
CA THR A 20 -31.89 -19.27 -15.61
C THR A 20 -30.52 -18.63 -15.31
N GLU A 21 -30.18 -17.54 -16.00
CA GLU A 21 -28.92 -16.79 -15.80
C GLU A 21 -28.81 -16.18 -14.40
N LEU A 22 -29.87 -15.52 -13.93
CA LEU A 22 -29.91 -14.92 -12.59
C LEU A 22 -29.82 -16.00 -11.52
N THR A 23 -30.49 -17.13 -11.73
CA THR A 23 -30.49 -18.27 -10.80
C THR A 23 -29.10 -18.89 -10.69
N TYR A 24 -28.42 -19.13 -11.82
CA TYR A 24 -27.05 -19.65 -11.83
C TYR A 24 -26.07 -18.72 -11.10
N ARG A 25 -26.15 -17.41 -11.36
CA ARG A 25 -25.27 -16.42 -10.71
C ARG A 25 -25.55 -16.27 -9.21
N ALA A 26 -26.82 -16.27 -8.80
CA ALA A 26 -27.20 -16.21 -7.39
C ALA A 26 -26.71 -17.46 -6.62
N LEU A 27 -26.81 -18.63 -7.24
CA LEU A 27 -26.26 -19.87 -6.69
C LEU A 27 -24.72 -19.79 -6.58
N GLY A 28 -24.06 -19.22 -7.58
CA GLY A 28 -22.62 -18.94 -7.55
C GLY A 28 -22.19 -18.05 -6.37
N VAL A 29 -22.90 -16.94 -6.13
CA VAL A 29 -22.65 -16.07 -4.95
C VAL A 29 -22.75 -16.88 -3.66
N LEU A 30 -23.81 -17.67 -3.51
CA LEU A 30 -24.05 -18.45 -2.30
C LEU A 30 -22.95 -19.50 -2.07
N VAL A 31 -22.54 -20.22 -3.13
CA VAL A 31 -21.44 -21.19 -3.08
C VAL A 31 -20.13 -20.52 -2.68
N ILE A 32 -19.81 -19.36 -3.26
CA ILE A 32 -18.59 -18.61 -2.95
C ILE A 32 -18.58 -18.16 -1.49
N ILE A 33 -19.69 -17.62 -0.98
CA ILE A 33 -19.80 -17.20 0.42
C ILE A 33 -19.58 -18.39 1.36
N VAL A 34 -20.27 -19.51 1.12
CA VAL A 34 -20.15 -20.71 1.95
C VAL A 34 -18.72 -21.24 1.95
N LEU A 35 -18.09 -21.37 0.77
CA LEU A 35 -16.71 -21.86 0.66
C LEU A 35 -15.69 -20.88 1.27
N ALA A 36 -15.90 -19.57 1.13
CA ALA A 36 -15.04 -18.56 1.76
C ALA A 36 -15.17 -18.60 3.29
N MET A 37 -16.39 -18.76 3.83
CA MET A 37 -16.62 -18.92 5.27
C MET A 37 -15.99 -20.21 5.80
N LEU A 38 -16.12 -21.32 5.06
CA LEU A 38 -15.46 -22.58 5.38
C LEU A 38 -13.94 -22.43 5.36
N ALA A 39 -13.35 -21.82 4.34
CA ALA A 39 -11.92 -21.57 4.26
C ALA A 39 -11.42 -20.70 5.43
N ALA A 40 -12.15 -19.64 5.79
CA ALA A 40 -11.83 -18.81 6.95
C ALA A 40 -11.90 -19.61 8.26
N TRP A 41 -12.94 -20.42 8.43
CA TRP A 41 -13.12 -21.27 9.61
C TRP A 41 -12.03 -22.34 9.74
N ILE A 42 -11.72 -23.05 8.65
CA ILE A 42 -10.65 -24.07 8.59
C ILE A 42 -9.31 -23.42 8.91
N THR A 43 -8.97 -22.32 8.25
CA THR A 43 -7.65 -21.70 8.43
C THR A 43 -7.47 -21.17 9.85
N ARG A 44 -8.51 -20.53 10.42
CA ARG A 44 -8.44 -20.01 11.78
C ARG A 44 -8.43 -21.10 12.85
N THR A 45 -9.17 -22.19 12.63
CA THR A 45 -9.35 -23.24 13.65
C THR A 45 -8.29 -24.32 13.54
N TRP A 46 -8.01 -24.81 12.34
CA TRP A 46 -7.11 -25.93 12.11
C TRP A 46 -5.69 -25.48 11.83
N VAL A 47 -5.49 -24.58 10.86
CA VAL A 47 -4.13 -24.17 10.45
C VAL A 47 -3.41 -23.45 11.58
N LEU A 48 -4.06 -22.49 12.25
CA LEU A 48 -3.43 -21.79 13.38
C LEU A 48 -3.19 -22.70 14.59
N LYS A 49 -4.08 -23.66 14.89
CA LYS A 49 -3.87 -24.62 15.99
C LYS A 49 -2.76 -25.62 15.66
N ALA A 50 -2.72 -26.15 14.44
CA ALA A 50 -1.68 -27.04 13.98
C ALA A 50 -0.32 -26.36 14.03
N PHE A 51 -0.23 -25.12 13.53
CA PHE A 51 1.01 -24.35 13.58
C PHE A 51 1.46 -24.10 15.03
N ARG A 52 0.56 -23.65 15.92
CA ARG A 52 0.89 -23.50 17.36
C ARG A 52 1.35 -24.81 18.02
N SER A 53 0.79 -25.95 17.62
CA SER A 53 1.19 -27.27 18.14
C SER A 53 2.58 -27.70 17.65
N LEU A 54 2.93 -27.37 16.40
CA LEU A 54 4.26 -27.63 15.82
C LEU A 54 5.33 -26.69 16.39
N VAL A 55 4.98 -25.42 16.61
CA VAL A 55 5.87 -24.40 17.19
C VAL A 55 6.27 -24.77 18.61
N LYS A 56 5.34 -25.20 19.47
CA LYS A 56 5.65 -25.69 20.83
C LYS A 56 6.60 -26.90 20.89
N LYS A 57 6.78 -27.62 19.78
CA LYS A 57 7.68 -28.79 19.69
C LYS A 57 9.06 -28.42 19.15
N THR A 58 9.25 -27.18 18.70
CA THR A 58 10.44 -26.72 18.01
C THR A 58 11.31 -25.90 18.97
N LYS A 59 12.64 -25.95 18.81
CA LYS A 59 13.62 -25.23 19.66
C LYS A 59 13.91 -23.79 19.21
N PHE A 60 13.31 -23.35 18.10
CA PHE A 60 13.55 -22.02 17.56
C PHE A 60 12.73 -21.00 18.35
N THR A 61 13.22 -19.76 18.46
CA THR A 61 12.53 -18.68 19.20
C THR A 61 11.76 -17.73 18.27
N TRP A 62 11.96 -17.84 16.95
CA TRP A 62 11.39 -16.92 15.96
C TRP A 62 9.92 -17.22 15.68
N ASP A 63 9.56 -18.49 15.72
CA ASP A 63 8.23 -19.02 15.53
C ASP A 63 7.26 -18.62 16.64
N ASP A 64 7.69 -18.60 17.89
CA ASP A 64 6.91 -18.05 19.01
C ASP A 64 6.59 -16.57 18.79
N VAL A 65 7.60 -15.78 18.40
CA VAL A 65 7.42 -14.34 18.14
C VAL A 65 6.44 -14.10 16.98
N LEU A 66 6.47 -14.89 15.92
CA LEU A 66 5.53 -14.76 14.78
C LEU A 66 4.08 -15.08 15.19
N VAL A 67 3.89 -16.05 16.09
CA VAL A 67 2.57 -16.42 16.62
C VAL A 67 2.04 -15.33 17.54
N GLU A 68 2.87 -14.82 18.46
CA GLU A 68 2.50 -13.76 19.41
C GLU A 68 2.12 -12.45 18.70
N ASN A 69 2.87 -12.09 17.67
CA ASN A 69 2.62 -10.90 16.86
C ASN A 69 1.50 -11.11 15.81
N LYS A 70 0.81 -12.26 15.84
CA LYS A 70 -0.36 -12.58 15.01
C LYS A 70 -0.08 -12.57 13.50
N VAL A 71 1.18 -12.75 13.08
CA VAL A 71 1.57 -12.77 11.64
C VAL A 71 0.80 -13.87 10.91
N LEU A 72 0.80 -15.08 11.48
CA LEU A 72 0.09 -16.24 10.93
C LEU A 72 -1.42 -16.05 10.90
N SER A 73 -1.98 -15.37 11.92
CA SER A 73 -3.40 -15.06 11.95
C SER A 73 -3.79 -14.07 10.86
N ARG A 74 -2.90 -13.14 10.49
CA ARG A 74 -3.13 -12.20 9.38
C ARG A 74 -2.97 -12.92 8.03
N LEU A 75 -1.99 -13.82 7.89
CA LEU A 75 -1.85 -14.68 6.71
C LEU A 75 -3.07 -15.58 6.48
N ALA A 76 -3.76 -16.01 7.53
CA ALA A 76 -4.97 -16.83 7.41
C ALA A 76 -6.09 -16.15 6.59
N HIS A 77 -6.10 -14.81 6.50
CA HIS A 77 -7.07 -14.07 5.70
C HIS A 77 -6.86 -14.19 4.19
N PHE A 78 -5.71 -14.70 3.71
CA PHE A 78 -5.51 -15.00 2.29
C PHE A 78 -6.38 -16.16 1.81
N ALA A 79 -6.64 -17.16 2.65
CA ALA A 79 -7.42 -18.34 2.27
C ALA A 79 -8.82 -17.99 1.71
N PRO A 80 -9.67 -17.22 2.41
CA PRO A 80 -10.96 -16.81 1.86
C PRO A 80 -10.81 -15.92 0.61
N ALA A 81 -9.79 -15.07 0.53
CA ALA A 81 -9.56 -14.23 -0.66
C ALA A 81 -9.24 -15.05 -1.91
N LEU A 82 -8.39 -16.09 -1.77
CA LEU A 82 -8.05 -17.01 -2.85
C LEU A 82 -9.25 -17.83 -3.31
N VAL A 83 -10.14 -18.22 -2.40
CA VAL A 83 -11.39 -18.91 -2.75
C VAL A 83 -12.29 -17.99 -3.60
N VAL A 84 -12.48 -16.74 -3.18
CA VAL A 84 -13.31 -15.79 -3.96
C VAL A 84 -12.67 -15.53 -5.33
N GLN A 85 -11.34 -15.36 -5.41
CA GLN A 85 -10.65 -15.14 -6.68
C GLN A 85 -10.70 -16.35 -7.63
N GLY A 86 -10.52 -17.57 -7.10
CA GLY A 86 -10.55 -18.79 -7.90
C GLY A 86 -11.95 -19.14 -8.41
N LEU A 87 -12.99 -18.74 -7.68
CA LEU A 87 -14.38 -19.04 -8.02
C LEU A 87 -15.11 -17.88 -8.72
N SER A 88 -14.59 -16.65 -8.68
CA SER A 88 -15.24 -15.52 -9.35
C SER A 88 -15.31 -15.72 -10.87
N SER A 89 -14.22 -16.18 -11.49
CA SER A 89 -14.17 -16.42 -12.95
C SER A 89 -15.15 -17.52 -13.43
N PRO A 90 -15.20 -18.72 -12.82
CA PRO A 90 -16.19 -19.74 -13.16
C PRO A 90 -17.67 -19.32 -13.07
N PHE A 91 -18.05 -18.50 -12.08
CA PHE A 91 -19.46 -18.15 -11.84
C PHE A 91 -19.89 -16.83 -12.48
N PHE A 92 -18.97 -15.88 -12.69
CA PHE A 92 -19.29 -14.55 -13.19
C PHE A 92 -18.63 -14.19 -14.54
N GLY A 93 -17.75 -15.06 -15.06
CA GLY A 93 -17.13 -14.94 -16.38
C GLY A 93 -18.04 -15.31 -17.56
N PRO A 94 -17.54 -15.21 -18.80
CA PRO A 94 -18.31 -15.50 -20.00
C PRO A 94 -18.74 -16.98 -20.02
N ILE A 95 -20.05 -17.22 -20.13
CA ILE A 95 -20.60 -18.58 -20.17
C ILE A 95 -20.79 -18.94 -21.65
N HIS A 96 -20.09 -19.97 -22.11
CA HIS A 96 -20.23 -20.46 -23.47
C HIS A 96 -21.35 -21.51 -23.49
N THR A 97 -22.41 -21.23 -24.24
CA THR A 97 -23.63 -22.04 -24.32
C THR A 97 -23.77 -22.61 -25.73
N GLY A 98 -22.91 -23.54 -26.11
CA GLY A 98 -23.03 -24.27 -27.37
C GLY A 98 -21.98 -25.37 -27.53
N PRO A 99 -22.23 -26.42 -28.32
CA PRO A 99 -21.23 -27.44 -28.66
C PRO A 99 -20.01 -26.85 -29.38
N ASP A 100 -20.23 -25.76 -30.10
CA ASP A 100 -19.24 -25.11 -30.99
C ASP A 100 -18.75 -23.74 -30.46
N GLY A 101 -19.17 -23.33 -29.25
CA GLY A 101 -18.75 -22.07 -28.62
C GLY A 101 -19.32 -20.77 -29.19
N GLY A 102 -20.33 -20.84 -30.08
CA GLY A 102 -20.85 -19.69 -30.84
C GLY A 102 -21.70 -18.68 -30.07
N GLU A 103 -22.39 -19.09 -29.00
CA GLU A 103 -23.15 -18.19 -28.13
C GLU A 103 -22.44 -18.07 -26.78
N SER A 104 -22.05 -16.84 -26.42
CA SER A 104 -21.43 -16.53 -25.14
C SER A 104 -22.23 -15.45 -24.43
N LEU A 105 -22.68 -15.77 -23.21
CA LEU A 105 -23.22 -14.75 -22.32
C LEU A 105 -22.08 -13.84 -21.88
N PRO A 106 -22.23 -12.50 -21.97
CA PRO A 106 -21.17 -11.58 -21.58
C PRO A 106 -20.85 -11.72 -20.09
N ALA A 107 -19.59 -11.42 -19.74
CA ALA A 107 -19.18 -11.35 -18.35
C ALA A 107 -20.05 -10.34 -17.59
N SER A 108 -20.44 -10.69 -16.37
CA SER A 108 -21.28 -9.82 -15.55
C SER A 108 -20.45 -8.64 -15.00
N ARG A 109 -21.07 -7.47 -14.83
CA ARG A 109 -20.46 -6.35 -14.09
C ARG A 109 -20.10 -6.70 -12.63
N LEU A 110 -20.69 -7.78 -12.10
CA LEU A 110 -20.36 -8.34 -10.80
C LEU A 110 -18.97 -8.96 -10.77
N LEU A 111 -18.44 -9.47 -11.90
CA LEU A 111 -17.09 -10.01 -11.98
C LEU A 111 -16.04 -8.92 -11.74
N ASP A 112 -16.18 -7.78 -12.41
CA ASP A 112 -15.25 -6.65 -12.27
C ASP A 112 -15.29 -6.09 -10.85
N PHE A 113 -16.48 -5.97 -10.27
CA PHE A 113 -16.66 -5.55 -8.89
C PHE A 113 -16.03 -6.56 -7.91
N ALA A 114 -16.29 -7.85 -8.07
CA ALA A 114 -15.73 -8.90 -7.22
C ALA A 114 -14.20 -8.93 -7.30
N ASN A 115 -13.63 -8.88 -8.51
CA ASN A 115 -12.18 -8.88 -8.70
C ASN A 115 -11.51 -7.63 -8.10
N THR A 116 -12.13 -6.46 -8.26
CA THR A 116 -11.65 -5.21 -7.65
C THR A 116 -11.70 -5.31 -6.12
N PHE A 117 -12.82 -5.77 -5.55
CA PHE A 117 -12.99 -5.92 -4.11
C PHE A 117 -12.00 -6.92 -3.51
N VAL A 118 -11.80 -8.08 -4.14
CA VAL A 118 -10.81 -9.07 -3.70
C VAL A 118 -9.39 -8.50 -3.78
N SER A 119 -9.07 -7.78 -4.85
CA SER A 119 -7.75 -7.17 -5.01
C SER A 119 -7.48 -6.13 -3.91
N LEU A 120 -8.45 -5.28 -3.60
CA LEU A 120 -8.37 -4.32 -2.49
C LEU A 120 -8.20 -5.03 -1.14
N TYR A 121 -9.00 -6.08 -0.91
CA TYR A 121 -8.92 -6.88 0.32
C TYR A 121 -7.54 -7.55 0.47
N LEU A 122 -6.97 -8.10 -0.61
CA LEU A 122 -5.63 -8.68 -0.63
C LEU A 122 -4.54 -7.64 -0.30
N VAL A 123 -4.61 -6.44 -0.87
CA VAL A 123 -3.68 -5.36 -0.55
C VAL A 123 -3.70 -5.05 0.95
N VAL A 124 -4.89 -4.92 1.54
CA VAL A 124 -5.04 -4.67 2.98
C VAL A 124 -4.45 -5.81 3.82
N ILE A 125 -4.70 -7.08 3.45
CA ILE A 125 -4.12 -8.23 4.16
C ILE A 125 -2.59 -8.19 4.08
N ILE A 126 -2.01 -7.91 2.90
CA ILE A 126 -0.56 -7.80 2.72
C ILE A 126 0.01 -6.74 3.67
N LEU A 127 -0.58 -5.55 3.71
CA LEU A 127 -0.16 -4.47 4.62
C LEU A 127 -0.22 -4.89 6.08
N LEU A 128 -1.30 -5.57 6.48
CA LEU A 128 -1.44 -6.11 7.82
C LEU A 128 -0.36 -7.17 8.11
N VAL A 129 -0.06 -8.07 7.18
CA VAL A 129 1.00 -9.07 7.38
C VAL A 129 2.37 -8.41 7.54
N ILE A 130 2.69 -7.41 6.70
CA ILE A 130 3.94 -6.64 6.80
C ILE A 130 4.03 -5.93 8.15
N ASP A 131 2.97 -5.26 8.60
CA ASP A 131 2.96 -4.59 9.90
C ASP A 131 3.21 -5.57 11.06
N ALA A 132 2.57 -6.74 11.04
CA ALA A 132 2.79 -7.75 12.08
C ALA A 132 4.20 -8.33 12.03
N ALA A 133 4.75 -8.56 10.83
CA ALA A 133 6.11 -9.07 10.68
C ALA A 133 7.13 -8.04 11.18
N LEU A 134 6.96 -6.75 10.88
CA LEU A 134 7.83 -5.70 11.39
C LEU A 134 7.71 -5.52 12.91
N ASN A 135 6.50 -5.68 13.48
CA ASN A 135 6.31 -5.73 14.93
C ASN A 135 7.01 -6.94 15.57
N ALA A 136 6.93 -8.11 14.92
CA ALA A 136 7.64 -9.31 15.35
C ALA A 136 9.16 -9.09 15.40
N VAL A 137 9.73 -8.48 14.36
CA VAL A 137 11.16 -8.13 14.33
C VAL A 137 11.52 -7.17 15.46
N ASN A 138 10.73 -6.11 15.68
CA ASN A 138 10.99 -5.17 16.75
C ASN A 138 10.93 -5.85 18.13
N ASN A 139 9.90 -6.65 18.39
CA ASN A 139 9.67 -7.31 19.67
C ASN A 139 10.71 -8.42 19.95
N SER A 140 11.21 -9.11 18.92
CA SER A 140 12.32 -10.10 19.06
C SER A 140 13.66 -9.47 19.47
N ALA A 141 13.80 -8.17 19.22
CA ALA A 141 15.00 -7.40 19.53
C ALA A 141 14.92 -6.72 20.90
N GLU A 142 13.71 -6.48 21.43
CA GLU A 142 13.52 -5.94 22.78
C GLU A 142 14.06 -6.93 23.83
N GLY A 143 15.02 -6.47 24.65
CA GLY A 143 15.67 -7.29 25.69
C GLY A 143 17.07 -7.82 25.35
N LYS A 144 17.58 -7.63 24.12
CA LYS A 144 18.97 -7.97 23.75
C LYS A 144 19.86 -6.75 23.84
N GLU A 145 20.97 -6.83 24.58
CA GLU A 145 21.97 -5.76 24.75
C GLU A 145 22.50 -5.20 23.42
N GLN A 146 22.60 -6.04 22.38
CA GLN A 146 23.03 -5.61 21.03
C GLN A 146 21.97 -4.79 20.28
N ALA A 147 20.68 -4.98 20.57
CA ALA A 147 19.60 -4.21 19.95
C ALA A 147 19.49 -2.79 20.52
N ALA A 148 20.04 -2.54 21.71
CA ALA A 148 20.06 -1.20 22.31
C ALA A 148 20.91 -0.19 21.52
N LYS A 149 21.81 -0.66 20.64
CA LYS A 149 22.70 0.21 19.85
C LYS A 149 22.12 0.64 18.50
N ILE A 150 21.00 0.05 18.06
CA ILE A 150 20.40 0.33 16.75
C ILE A 150 18.95 0.80 16.96
N PRO A 151 18.50 1.92 16.37
CA PRO A 151 17.14 2.44 16.52
C PRO A 151 16.11 1.63 15.70
N LEU A 152 15.92 0.35 16.04
CA LEU A 152 15.07 -0.60 15.32
C LEU A 152 13.61 -0.15 15.20
N ARG A 153 13.09 0.55 16.22
CA ARG A 153 11.75 1.15 16.17
C ARG A 153 11.63 2.19 15.05
N GLY A 154 12.63 3.06 14.89
CA GLY A 154 12.65 4.07 13.82
C GLY A 154 12.72 3.42 12.43
N ILE A 155 13.57 2.39 12.27
CA ILE A 155 13.73 1.67 11.00
C ILE A 155 12.44 0.93 10.63
N THR A 156 11.86 0.17 11.56
CA THR A 156 10.61 -0.56 11.32
C THR A 156 9.44 0.39 11.05
N GLN A 157 9.39 1.55 11.72
CA GLN A 157 8.39 2.58 11.46
C GLN A 157 8.55 3.20 10.06
N ALA A 158 9.77 3.51 9.63
CA ALA A 158 10.04 3.99 8.28
C ALA A 158 9.64 2.96 7.22
N LEU A 159 9.92 1.67 7.44
CA LEU A 159 9.50 0.59 6.54
C LEU A 159 7.98 0.45 6.47
N LYS A 160 7.27 0.57 7.60
CA LYS A 160 5.79 0.58 7.61
C LYS A 160 5.23 1.76 6.83
N LEU A 161 5.84 2.94 6.96
CA LEU A 161 5.43 4.13 6.22
C LEU A 161 5.56 3.89 4.71
N ILE A 162 6.69 3.36 4.25
CA ILE A 162 6.91 3.01 2.84
C ILE A 162 5.90 1.97 2.37
N ALA A 163 5.70 0.90 3.14
CA ALA A 163 4.74 -0.15 2.80
C ALA A 163 3.31 0.40 2.67
N ASN A 164 2.87 1.23 3.61
CA ASN A 164 1.55 1.87 3.54
C ASN A 164 1.42 2.82 2.35
N PHE A 165 2.47 3.59 2.04
CA PHE A 165 2.48 4.47 0.87
C PHE A 165 2.30 3.67 -0.43
N VAL A 166 3.05 2.58 -0.59
CA VAL A 166 2.89 1.66 -1.72
C VAL A 166 1.49 1.06 -1.73
N GLY A 167 0.98 0.61 -0.59
CA GLY A 167 -0.37 0.06 -0.46
C GLY A 167 -1.47 1.03 -0.91
N ILE A 168 -1.37 2.31 -0.54
CA ILE A 168 -2.30 3.36 -0.99
C ILE A 168 -2.28 3.50 -2.52
N ILE A 169 -1.10 3.45 -3.14
CA ILE A 169 -0.98 3.49 -4.61
C ILE A 169 -1.72 2.31 -5.25
N PHE A 170 -1.55 1.10 -4.72
CA PHE A 170 -2.28 -0.07 -5.23
C PHE A 170 -3.79 0.09 -5.06
N ILE A 171 -4.25 0.59 -3.90
CA ILE A 171 -5.68 0.86 -3.65
C ILE A 171 -6.25 1.83 -4.69
N ILE A 172 -5.58 2.96 -4.91
CA ILE A 172 -5.97 3.96 -5.91
C ILE A 172 -5.97 3.33 -7.31
N ALA A 173 -4.91 2.59 -7.66
CA ALA A 173 -4.79 1.93 -8.96
C ALA A 173 -5.99 1.01 -9.26
N TYR A 174 -6.38 0.17 -8.29
CA TYR A 174 -7.56 -0.69 -8.42
C TYR A 174 -8.88 0.10 -8.49
N CYS A 175 -9.05 1.15 -7.68
CA CYS A 175 -10.26 2.00 -7.72
C CYS A 175 -10.45 2.70 -9.07
N PHE A 176 -9.37 3.13 -9.72
CA PHE A 176 -9.41 3.83 -11.01
C PHE A 176 -9.22 2.90 -12.22
N GLY A 177 -9.07 1.58 -12.01
CA GLY A 177 -8.83 0.62 -13.09
C GLY A 177 -7.55 0.91 -13.88
N LYS A 178 -6.53 1.47 -13.23
CA LYS A 178 -5.21 1.78 -13.83
C LYS A 178 -4.14 0.90 -13.22
N SER A 179 -3.02 0.76 -13.91
CA SER A 179 -1.86 0.08 -13.31
C SER A 179 -1.23 0.98 -12.23
N PRO A 180 -0.68 0.40 -11.14
CA PRO A 180 0.05 1.15 -10.12
C PRO A 180 1.19 1.99 -10.71
N VAL A 181 1.86 1.46 -11.73
CA VAL A 181 2.92 2.15 -12.46
C VAL A 181 2.38 3.39 -13.17
N ALA A 182 1.19 3.35 -13.77
CA ALA A 182 0.60 4.52 -14.41
C ALA A 182 0.32 5.66 -13.41
N ILE A 183 -0.18 5.32 -12.21
CA ILE A 183 -0.40 6.28 -11.13
C ILE A 183 0.94 6.90 -10.68
N LEU A 184 1.96 6.06 -10.48
CA LEU A 184 3.31 6.50 -10.13
C LEU A 184 3.94 7.38 -11.21
N SER A 185 3.78 7.03 -12.48
CA SER A 185 4.28 7.84 -13.60
C SER A 185 3.59 9.20 -13.67
N GLY A 186 2.27 9.25 -13.45
CA GLY A 186 1.54 10.52 -13.38
C GLY A 186 2.01 11.40 -12.22
N LEU A 187 2.15 10.81 -11.02
CA LEU A 187 2.65 11.51 -9.85
C LEU A 187 4.10 11.97 -10.03
N GLY A 188 4.94 11.14 -10.64
CA GLY A 188 6.33 11.45 -10.96
C GLY A 188 6.44 12.58 -11.99
N ALA A 189 5.64 12.56 -13.04
CA ALA A 189 5.59 13.63 -14.04
C ALA A 189 5.15 14.96 -13.40
N LEU A 190 4.10 14.95 -12.58
CA LEU A 190 3.69 16.14 -11.83
C LEU A 190 4.79 16.64 -10.89
N THR A 191 5.45 15.72 -10.18
CA THR A 191 6.56 16.07 -9.28
C THR A 191 7.74 16.67 -10.05
N ALA A 192 8.08 16.15 -11.23
CA ALA A 192 9.13 16.69 -12.08
C ALA A 192 8.80 18.10 -12.58
N ILE A 193 7.56 18.34 -13.00
CA ILE A 193 7.09 19.67 -13.41
C ILE A 193 7.14 20.63 -12.21
N LEU A 194 6.62 20.23 -11.05
CA LEU A 194 6.66 21.03 -9.83
C LEU A 194 8.10 21.34 -9.42
N MET A 195 8.99 20.34 -9.47
CA MET A 195 10.41 20.51 -9.17
C MET A 195 11.07 21.48 -10.16
N LEU A 196 10.72 21.43 -11.44
CA LEU A 196 11.26 22.33 -12.45
C LEU A 196 10.81 23.78 -12.22
N VAL A 197 9.53 23.99 -11.90
CA VAL A 197 8.96 25.33 -11.65
C VAL A 197 9.46 25.91 -10.33
N PHE A 198 9.54 25.10 -9.28
CA PHE A 198 9.92 25.55 -7.94
C PHE A 198 11.39 25.30 -7.60
N LYS A 199 12.23 24.94 -8.57
CA LYS A 199 13.63 24.54 -8.35
C LYS A 199 14.39 25.59 -7.53
N ASP A 200 14.37 26.84 -7.98
CA ASP A 200 15.15 27.92 -7.38
C ASP A 200 14.58 28.33 -6.01
N SER A 201 13.26 28.33 -5.86
CA SER A 201 12.60 28.58 -4.57
C SER A 201 12.94 27.49 -3.53
N LEU A 202 12.96 26.22 -3.93
CA LEU A 202 13.35 25.11 -3.07
C LEU A 202 14.82 25.18 -2.70
N MET A 203 15.70 25.54 -3.63
CA MET A 203 17.13 25.72 -3.34
C MET A 203 17.36 26.88 -2.36
N GLY A 204 16.69 28.02 -2.54
CA GLY A 204 16.76 29.15 -1.61
C GLY A 204 16.28 28.79 -0.20
N LEU A 205 15.16 28.05 -0.10
CA LEU A 205 14.64 27.56 1.18
C LEU A 205 15.62 26.62 1.89
N VAL A 206 16.19 25.65 1.16
CA VAL A 206 17.16 24.69 1.72
C VAL A 206 18.44 25.42 2.14
N ALA A 207 18.92 26.39 1.35
CA ALA A 207 20.10 27.18 1.67
C ALA A 207 19.90 28.01 2.94
N GLY A 208 18.78 28.73 3.07
CA GLY A 208 18.52 29.51 4.28
C GLY A 208 18.24 28.66 5.51
N PHE A 209 17.58 27.50 5.37
CA PHE A 209 17.45 26.53 6.46
C PHE A 209 18.82 26.02 6.94
N GLN A 210 19.71 25.70 6.01
CA GLN A 210 21.06 25.24 6.33
C GLN A 210 21.92 26.35 6.96
N LEU A 211 21.83 27.60 6.46
CA LEU A 211 22.50 28.78 7.03
C LEU A 211 22.06 29.01 8.48
N SER A 212 20.75 28.95 8.74
CA SER A 212 20.16 29.19 10.06
C SER A 212 20.54 28.09 11.07
N ILE A 213 20.41 26.81 10.71
CA ILE A 213 20.73 25.70 11.62
C ILE A 213 22.22 25.63 11.93
N ASN A 214 23.07 25.81 10.92
CA ASN A 214 24.51 25.70 11.10
C ASN A 214 25.15 27.00 11.59
N ASN A 215 24.36 28.06 11.80
CA ASN A 215 24.87 29.37 12.21
C ASN A 215 26.02 29.87 11.31
N MET A 216 25.94 29.61 10.01
CA MET A 216 27.02 29.94 9.07
C MET A 216 27.17 31.46 8.88
N VAL A 217 26.08 32.20 9.04
CA VAL A 217 26.04 33.67 9.04
C VAL A 217 25.07 34.11 10.13
N ARG A 218 25.47 35.08 10.93
CA ARG A 218 24.66 35.66 12.01
C ARG A 218 24.49 37.16 11.80
N LYS A 219 23.46 37.70 12.45
CA LYS A 219 23.27 39.14 12.55
C LYS A 219 24.50 39.77 13.23
N GLY A 220 25.06 40.79 12.61
CA GLY A 220 26.27 41.49 13.05
C GLY A 220 27.58 40.91 12.51
N ASP A 221 27.55 39.82 11.74
CA ASP A 221 28.73 39.39 10.99
C ASP A 221 28.96 40.33 9.80
N TRP A 222 30.23 40.60 9.48
CA TRP A 222 30.60 41.27 8.23
C TRP A 222 30.75 40.23 7.12
N ILE A 223 30.01 40.36 6.03
CA ILE A 223 30.09 39.45 4.89
C ILE A 223 30.32 40.18 3.57
N GLU A 224 31.10 39.56 2.68
CA GLU A 224 31.35 40.03 1.32
C GLU A 224 30.85 39.01 0.30
N MET A 225 29.99 39.44 -0.62
CA MET A 225 29.48 38.64 -1.73
C MET A 225 29.40 39.51 -3.00
N PRO A 226 30.52 39.62 -3.76
CA PRO A 226 30.62 40.56 -4.88
C PRO A 226 29.54 40.38 -5.96
N LYS A 227 29.08 39.13 -6.17
CA LYS A 227 28.03 38.79 -7.14
C LYS A 227 26.67 39.45 -6.85
N HIS A 228 26.40 39.79 -5.59
CA HIS A 228 25.18 40.46 -5.15
C HIS A 228 25.43 41.88 -4.66
N GLY A 229 26.65 42.41 -4.86
CA GLY A 229 27.02 43.75 -4.40
C GLY A 229 26.84 43.93 -2.90
N ALA A 230 27.14 42.90 -2.11
CA ALA A 230 27.08 42.94 -0.66
C ALA A 230 28.50 42.98 -0.08
N ASP A 231 28.82 43.98 0.72
CA ASP A 231 30.07 44.12 1.48
C ASP A 231 29.81 44.97 2.73
N GLY A 232 29.46 44.31 3.83
CA GLY A 232 29.09 45.00 5.06
C GLY A 232 28.44 44.13 6.13
N ASP A 233 27.82 44.80 7.11
CA ASP A 233 27.23 44.16 8.29
C ASP A 233 25.88 43.51 7.98
N VAL A 234 25.68 42.27 8.44
CA VAL A 234 24.41 41.54 8.32
C VAL A 234 23.37 42.11 9.27
N LEU A 235 22.27 42.61 8.72
CA LEU A 235 21.15 43.16 9.48
C LEU A 235 20.21 42.06 9.99
N ASP A 236 19.91 41.08 9.15
CA ASP A 236 19.08 39.91 9.45
C ASP A 236 19.30 38.77 8.47
N VAL A 237 18.97 37.56 8.93
CA VAL A 237 19.03 36.31 8.17
C VAL A 237 17.63 35.68 8.24
N ASN A 238 16.92 35.67 7.11
CA ASN A 238 15.64 35.00 6.94
C ASN A 238 15.84 33.63 6.26
N LEU A 239 14.77 32.83 6.17
CA LEU A 239 14.84 31.49 5.55
C LEU A 239 15.19 31.49 4.06
N THR A 240 15.08 32.61 3.37
CA THR A 240 15.31 32.70 1.92
C THR A 240 16.02 33.98 1.51
N THR A 241 16.46 34.81 2.47
CA THR A 241 17.15 36.07 2.17
C THR A 241 18.06 36.49 3.32
N VAL A 242 19.15 37.17 3.01
CA VAL A 242 20.03 37.86 3.96
C VAL A 242 20.10 39.34 3.57
N ARG A 243 19.85 40.25 4.51
CA ARG A 243 20.05 41.69 4.25
C ARG A 243 21.38 42.16 4.83
N VAL A 244 22.14 42.84 4.00
CA VAL A 244 23.46 43.38 4.33
C VAL A 244 23.41 44.88 4.17
N GLN A 245 23.91 45.61 5.17
CA GLN A 245 24.16 47.04 5.06
C GLN A 245 25.60 47.24 4.58
N ASN A 246 25.76 47.71 3.35
CA ASN A 246 27.08 47.97 2.78
C ASN A 246 27.80 49.12 3.51
N TRP A 247 29.10 49.23 3.30
CA TRP A 247 29.92 50.37 3.75
C TRP A 247 29.30 51.73 3.36
N ASP A 248 28.72 51.85 2.16
CA ASP A 248 28.08 53.08 1.68
C ASP A 248 26.67 53.32 2.26
N LYS A 249 26.27 52.50 3.24
CA LYS A 249 24.97 52.46 3.93
C LYS A 249 23.78 52.03 3.06
N THR A 250 24.00 51.56 1.84
CA THR A 250 22.94 50.93 1.04
C THR A 250 22.58 49.54 1.59
N ILE A 251 21.37 49.06 1.29
CA ILE A 251 20.90 47.73 1.74
C ILE A 251 20.88 46.79 0.53
N SER A 252 21.77 45.80 0.54
CA SER A 252 21.78 44.70 -0.42
C SER A 252 21.01 43.51 0.13
N THR A 253 20.20 42.87 -0.72
CA THR A 253 19.46 41.65 -0.36
C THR A 253 20.00 40.48 -1.17
N ILE A 254 20.59 39.52 -0.47
CA ILE A 254 21.07 38.26 -1.04
C ILE A 254 19.93 37.24 -0.92
N PRO A 255 19.43 36.66 -2.02
CA PRO A 255 18.44 35.59 -2.00
C PRO A 255 19.01 34.22 -1.60
#